data_AF-A0A535Z266-F1
#
_entry.id   AF-A0A535Z266-F1
#
_cell.length_a   1.000
_cell.length_b   1.000
_cell.length_c   1.000
_cell.angle_alpha   90.00
_cell.angle_beta   90.00
_cell.angle_gamma   90.00
#
_symmetry.space_group_name_H-M   'P 1'
#
loop_
_entity.id
_entity.type
_entity.pdbx_description
1 polymer ?
#
loop_
_entity_poly.entity_id
_entity_poly.type
_entity_poly.pdbx_seq_one_letter_code
_entity_poly.pdbx_strand_id
1 'polypeptide(L)'
;MSRPPRRQSTVLGGLLILIGAVLLAGQFVRVDVGHYGWPFFVIAPGVLLLIIALTSRGVVGEGLAIAGSIITVTGLILLYQNATGHFESWAYGWALIPASVGVGMQIYGWVAHRPANLRVGTRLLGAGLVIFFLGALFFEGVIGIGGYHLDRAAGVVVGALIIVVGALLLILNLTSGRRDPR
;
A
#
# COMPACT_ATOMS: atom_id res chain seq x y z
N MET A 1 4.65 -7.58 -43.69
CA MET A 1 5.19 -6.69 -42.64
C MET A 1 4.04 -6.12 -41.83
N SER A 2 3.69 -6.77 -40.72
CA SER A 2 2.58 -6.37 -39.86
C SER A 2 3.05 -5.23 -38.95
N ARG A 3 2.53 -4.02 -39.12
CA ARG A 3 2.81 -2.90 -38.20
C ARG A 3 2.28 -3.28 -36.82
N PRO A 4 3.10 -3.30 -35.74
CA PRO A 4 2.58 -3.54 -34.41
C PRO A 4 1.53 -2.47 -34.08
N PRO A 5 0.40 -2.84 -33.45
CA PRO A 5 -0.65 -1.89 -33.12
C PRO A 5 -0.08 -0.79 -32.21
N ARG A 6 -0.38 0.48 -32.50
CA ARG A 6 0.13 1.69 -31.80
C ARG A 6 0.03 1.65 -30.26
N ARG A 7 -0.85 0.80 -29.71
CA ARG A 7 -0.94 0.52 -28.27
C ARG A 7 0.31 -0.15 -27.71
N GLN A 8 0.92 -1.08 -28.46
CA GLN A 8 2.08 -1.83 -28.01
C GLN A 8 3.32 -0.94 -27.90
N SER A 9 3.49 0.01 -28.82
CA SER A 9 4.59 1.00 -28.74
C SER A 9 4.40 1.99 -27.60
N THR A 10 3.17 2.30 -27.22
CA THR A 10 2.88 3.19 -26.07
C THR A 10 3.14 2.48 -24.74
N VAL A 11 2.77 1.19 -24.64
CA VAL A 11 3.06 0.36 -23.45
C VAL A 11 4.55 0.12 -23.28
N LEU A 12 5.26 -0.21 -24.37
CA LEU A 12 6.73 -0.31 -24.37
C LEU A 12 7.38 1.03 -24.02
N GLY A 13 6.90 2.13 -24.58
CA GLY A 13 7.40 3.47 -24.25
C GLY A 13 7.20 3.83 -22.78
N GLY A 14 6.02 3.55 -22.21
CA GLY A 14 5.73 3.74 -20.79
C GLY A 14 6.61 2.86 -19.90
N LEU A 15 6.83 1.60 -20.29
CA LEU A 15 7.73 0.69 -19.58
C LEU A 15 9.18 1.21 -19.60
N LEU A 16 9.66 1.69 -20.74
CA LEU A 16 11.00 2.27 -20.85
C LEU A 16 11.15 3.55 -20.02
N ILE A 17 10.15 4.43 -20.01
CA ILE A 17 10.17 5.65 -19.19
C ILE A 17 10.21 5.28 -17.70
N LEU A 18 9.41 4.29 -17.29
CA LEU A 18 9.37 3.84 -15.91
C LEU A 18 10.70 3.20 -15.48
N ILE A 19 11.25 2.28 -16.29
CA ILE A 19 12.56 1.67 -16.07
C ILE A 19 13.64 2.76 -16.03
N GLY A 20 13.60 3.71 -16.95
CA GLY A 20 14.53 4.84 -16.99
C GLY A 20 14.46 5.71 -15.74
N ALA A 21 13.26 6.03 -15.26
CA ALA A 21 13.05 6.82 -14.04
C ALA A 21 13.55 6.08 -12.78
N VAL A 22 13.33 4.76 -12.70
CA VAL A 22 13.84 3.91 -11.62
C VAL A 22 15.36 3.84 -11.63
N LEU A 23 15.97 3.64 -12.80
CA LEU A 23 17.43 3.63 -12.95
C LEU A 23 18.05 5.00 -12.63
N LEU A 24 17.40 6.10 -13.03
CA LEU A 24 17.80 7.47 -12.69
C LEU A 24 17.74 7.72 -11.18
N ALA A 25 16.64 7.36 -10.53
CA ALA A 25 16.50 7.46 -9.09
C ALA A 25 17.57 6.65 -8.35
N GLY A 26 17.90 5.45 -8.86
CA GLY A 26 18.99 4.62 -8.36
C GLY A 26 20.40 5.21 -8.60
N GLN A 27 20.60 6.02 -9.64
CA GLN A 27 21.88 6.68 -9.90
C GLN A 27 22.12 7.92 -9.03
N PHE A 28 21.07 8.63 -8.62
CA PHE A 28 21.20 9.79 -7.73
C PHE A 28 21.58 9.39 -6.29
N VAL A 29 21.37 8.14 -5.93
CA VAL A 29 21.62 7.60 -4.60
C VAL A 29 22.85 6.70 -4.74
N ARG A 30 24.05 7.17 -4.33
CA ARG A 30 25.34 6.42 -4.36
C ARG A 30 25.30 5.23 -3.39
N VAL A 31 24.43 4.27 -3.67
CA VAL A 31 24.06 3.22 -2.74
C VAL A 31 24.19 1.90 -3.50
N ASP A 32 24.75 0.89 -2.82
CA ASP A 32 25.01 -0.43 -3.38
C ASP A 32 23.77 -0.98 -4.07
N VAL A 33 23.76 -0.91 -5.41
CA VAL A 33 22.62 -1.30 -6.25
C VAL A 33 22.24 -2.77 -6.02
N GLY A 34 23.19 -3.62 -5.64
CA GLY A 34 22.92 -5.01 -5.26
C GLY A 34 22.16 -5.14 -3.93
N HIS A 35 22.44 -4.30 -2.94
CA HIS A 35 21.80 -4.37 -1.63
C HIS A 35 20.48 -3.61 -1.59
N TYR A 36 20.37 -2.45 -2.24
CA TYR A 36 19.19 -1.57 -2.17
C TYR A 36 18.35 -1.51 -3.44
N GLY A 37 18.86 -2.03 -4.56
CA GLY A 37 18.17 -2.01 -5.85
C GLY A 37 17.12 -3.10 -6.01
N TRP A 38 17.17 -4.17 -5.21
CA TRP A 38 16.30 -5.33 -5.44
C TRP A 38 14.79 -5.07 -5.30
N PRO A 39 14.29 -4.20 -4.39
CA PRO A 39 12.85 -3.92 -4.29
C PRO A 39 12.29 -3.29 -5.57
N PHE A 40 13.13 -2.62 -6.37
CA PHE A 40 12.71 -2.06 -7.65
C PHE A 40 12.32 -3.13 -8.68
N PHE A 41 12.88 -4.35 -8.61
CA PHE A 41 12.44 -5.48 -9.45
C PHE A 41 11.02 -5.94 -9.10
N VAL A 42 10.53 -5.64 -7.90
CA VAL A 42 9.13 -5.88 -7.48
C VAL A 42 8.25 -4.69 -7.87
N ILE A 43 8.72 -3.45 -7.64
CA ILE A 43 7.95 -2.24 -7.94
C ILE A 43 7.68 -2.11 -9.45
N ALA A 44 8.71 -2.31 -10.30
CA ALA A 44 8.64 -2.13 -11.74
C ALA A 44 7.49 -2.92 -12.42
N PRO A 45 7.35 -4.25 -12.23
CA PRO A 45 6.23 -4.98 -12.79
C PRO A 45 4.87 -4.56 -12.19
N GLY A 46 4.80 -4.19 -10.91
CA GLY A 46 3.57 -3.70 -10.29
C GLY A 46 3.07 -2.41 -10.93
N VAL A 47 3.98 -1.45 -11.15
CA VAL A 47 3.62 -0.19 -11.79
C VAL A 47 3.31 -0.40 -13.28
N LEU A 48 4.01 -1.31 -13.95
CA LEU A 48 3.66 -1.69 -15.32
C LEU A 48 2.22 -2.23 -15.40
N LEU A 49 1.83 -3.11 -14.47
CA LEU A 49 0.47 -3.62 -14.41
C LEU A 49 -0.56 -2.51 -14.18
N LEU A 50 -0.25 -1.51 -13.33
CA LEU A 50 -1.09 -0.32 -13.16
C LEU A 50 -1.23 0.47 -14.46
N ILE A 51 -0.13 0.71 -15.19
CA ILE A 51 -0.18 1.42 -16.48
C ILE A 51 -1.04 0.64 -17.49
N ILE A 52 -0.86 -0.67 -17.59
CA ILE A 52 -1.65 -1.53 -18.48
C ILE A 52 -3.12 -1.50 -18.07
N ALA A 53 -3.42 -1.55 -16.76
CA ALA A 53 -4.76 -1.47 -16.22
C ALA A 53 -5.49 -0.22 -16.69
N LEU A 54 -4.84 0.95 -16.61
CA LEU A 54 -5.41 2.23 -17.02
C LEU A 54 -5.74 2.29 -18.53
N THR A 55 -5.03 1.52 -19.35
CA THR A 55 -5.31 1.44 -20.80
C THR A 55 -6.32 0.35 -21.16
N SER A 56 -6.65 -0.53 -20.22
CA SER A 56 -7.54 -1.69 -20.36
C SER A 56 -8.95 -1.37 -19.87
N ARG A 57 -9.97 -1.85 -20.57
CA ARG A 57 -11.38 -1.59 -20.23
C ARG A 57 -12.04 -2.81 -19.58
N GLY A 58 -13.02 -2.54 -18.71
CA GLY A 58 -13.83 -3.56 -18.08
C GLY A 58 -13.12 -4.31 -16.96
N VAL A 59 -13.61 -5.52 -16.66
CA VAL A 59 -13.21 -6.33 -15.50
C VAL A 59 -11.70 -6.65 -15.50
N VAL A 60 -11.11 -6.82 -16.69
CA VAL A 60 -9.68 -7.10 -16.84
C VAL A 60 -8.83 -5.93 -16.36
N GLY A 61 -9.21 -4.69 -16.70
CA GLY A 61 -8.48 -3.50 -16.25
C GLY A 61 -8.56 -3.32 -14.73
N GLU A 62 -9.73 -3.58 -14.15
CA GLU A 62 -9.93 -3.51 -12.70
C GLU A 62 -9.06 -4.53 -11.94
N GLY A 63 -9.04 -5.78 -12.39
CA GLY A 63 -8.19 -6.83 -11.80
C GLY A 63 -6.69 -6.51 -11.92
N LEU A 64 -6.25 -5.97 -13.07
CA LEU A 64 -4.87 -5.54 -13.26
C LEU A 64 -4.50 -4.35 -12.36
N ALA A 65 -5.43 -3.43 -12.12
CA ALA A 65 -5.19 -2.29 -11.23
C ALA A 65 -5.01 -2.74 -9.78
N ILE A 66 -5.83 -3.69 -9.32
CA ILE A 66 -5.72 -4.28 -7.98
C ILE A 66 -4.38 -5.01 -7.85
N ALA A 67 -4.08 -5.92 -8.78
CA ALA A 67 -2.83 -6.69 -8.77
C ALA A 67 -1.60 -5.80 -8.83
N GLY A 68 -1.59 -4.81 -9.74
CA GLY A 68 -0.51 -3.85 -9.86
C GLY A 68 -0.32 -3.04 -8.58
N SER A 69 -1.40 -2.60 -7.93
CA SER A 69 -1.32 -1.86 -6.67
C SER A 69 -0.76 -2.69 -5.52
N ILE A 70 -1.17 -3.96 -5.39
CA ILE A 70 -0.60 -4.91 -4.40
C ILE A 70 0.90 -5.05 -4.59
N ILE A 71 1.35 -5.31 -5.83
CA ILE A 71 2.75 -5.54 -6.14
C ILE A 71 3.57 -4.27 -5.89
N THR A 72 3.07 -3.11 -6.34
CA THR A 72 3.74 -1.82 -6.11
C THR A 72 3.85 -1.50 -4.62
N VAL A 73 2.77 -1.63 -3.84
CA VAL A 73 2.81 -1.33 -2.39
C VAL A 73 3.73 -2.30 -1.66
N THR A 74 3.70 -3.58 -2.01
CA THR A 74 4.62 -4.58 -1.44
C THR A 74 6.08 -4.19 -1.73
N GLY A 75 6.39 -3.83 -2.98
CA GLY A 75 7.72 -3.36 -3.34
C GLY A 75 8.14 -2.08 -2.61
N LEU A 76 7.21 -1.14 -2.35
CA LEU A 76 7.48 0.06 -1.57
C LEU A 76 7.76 -0.23 -0.10
N ILE A 77 7.05 -1.19 0.52
CA ILE A 77 7.34 -1.66 1.88
C ILE A 77 8.76 -2.22 1.93
N LEU A 78 9.11 -3.10 0.98
CA LEU A 78 10.44 -3.69 0.90
C LEU A 78 11.53 -2.65 0.66
N LEU A 79 11.26 -1.63 -0.17
CA LEU A 79 12.18 -0.51 -0.39
C LEU A 79 12.42 0.27 0.91
N TYR A 80 11.37 0.56 1.66
CA TYR A 80 11.49 1.22 2.96
C TYR A 80 12.30 0.38 3.95
N GLN A 81 11.97 -0.91 4.08
CA GLN A 81 12.66 -1.82 5.00
C GLN A 81 14.14 -1.96 4.65
N ASN A 82 14.44 -2.12 3.37
CA ASN A 82 15.82 -2.26 2.92
C ASN A 82 16.61 -0.96 3.06
N ALA A 83 15.98 0.21 2.87
CA ALA A 83 16.65 1.50 3.02
C ALA A 83 16.91 1.89 4.48
N THR A 84 16.03 1.47 5.39
CA THR A 84 16.10 1.84 6.83
C THR A 84 16.68 0.73 7.71
N GLY A 85 16.81 -0.50 7.19
CA GLY A 85 17.13 -1.69 7.97
C GLY A 85 15.98 -2.15 8.88
N HIS A 86 14.81 -1.49 8.84
CA HIS A 86 13.70 -1.69 9.76
C HIS A 86 12.76 -2.81 9.31
N PHE A 87 13.27 -4.03 9.25
CA PHE A 87 12.51 -5.21 8.81
C PHE A 87 11.42 -5.63 9.81
N GLU A 88 11.54 -5.20 11.06
CA GLU A 88 10.58 -5.40 12.14
C GLU A 88 9.23 -4.75 11.82
N SER A 89 9.23 -3.72 10.98
CA SER A 89 8.00 -3.12 10.45
C SER A 89 7.08 -4.11 9.74
N TRP A 90 7.58 -5.28 9.34
CA TRP A 90 6.74 -6.35 8.78
C TRP A 90 5.58 -6.76 9.71
N ALA A 91 5.73 -6.61 11.03
CA ALA A 91 4.69 -6.92 12.03
C ALA A 91 3.37 -6.17 11.79
N TYR A 92 3.44 -4.97 11.22
CA TYR A 92 2.28 -4.12 10.92
C TYR A 92 2.21 -3.66 9.45
N GLY A 93 3.32 -3.68 8.71
CA GLY A 93 3.43 -3.20 7.33
C GLY A 93 2.56 -3.99 6.34
N TRP A 94 2.32 -5.28 6.60
CA TRP A 94 1.45 -6.11 5.76
C TRP A 94 0.02 -5.55 5.65
N ALA A 95 -0.45 -4.75 6.62
CA ALA A 95 -1.78 -4.12 6.59
C ALA A 95 -1.95 -3.12 5.43
N LEU A 96 -0.86 -2.62 4.86
CA LEU A 96 -0.89 -1.79 3.66
C LEU A 96 -1.20 -2.60 2.39
N ILE A 97 -0.97 -3.91 2.38
CA ILE A 97 -1.26 -4.79 1.24
C ILE A 97 -2.78 -4.90 0.98
N PRO A 98 -3.65 -5.23 1.96
CA PRO A 98 -5.09 -5.17 1.72
C PRO A 98 -5.58 -3.73 1.48
N ALA A 99 -4.92 -2.71 2.07
CA ALA A 99 -5.24 -1.30 1.80
C ALA A 99 -4.99 -0.93 0.33
N SER A 100 -3.96 -1.50 -0.30
CA SER A 100 -3.61 -1.25 -1.69
C SER A 100 -4.66 -1.76 -2.68
N VAL A 101 -5.44 -2.78 -2.32
CA VAL A 101 -6.62 -3.19 -3.11
C VAL A 101 -7.56 -2.01 -3.29
N GLY A 102 -7.81 -1.26 -2.22
CA GLY A 102 -8.62 -0.04 -2.25
C GLY A 102 -8.01 1.06 -3.09
N VAL A 103 -6.68 1.17 -3.11
CA VAL A 103 -5.95 2.10 -3.99
C VAL A 103 -6.14 1.71 -5.46
N GLY A 104 -5.95 0.44 -5.81
CA GLY A 104 -6.16 -0.07 -7.18
C GLY A 104 -7.59 0.14 -7.68
N MET A 105 -8.58 -0.15 -6.83
CA MET A 105 -10.00 0.10 -7.13
C MET A 105 -10.31 1.59 -7.34
N GLN A 106 -9.68 2.48 -6.56
CA GLN A 106 -9.83 3.92 -6.74
C GLN A 106 -9.17 4.39 -8.03
N ILE A 107 -7.90 4.08 -8.26
CA ILE A 107 -7.16 4.44 -9.48
C ILE A 107 -7.95 4.02 -10.73
N TYR A 108 -8.47 2.80 -10.76
CA TYR A 108 -9.28 2.33 -11.89
C TYR A 108 -10.67 2.98 -11.94
N GLY A 109 -11.33 3.16 -10.79
CA GLY A 109 -12.66 3.75 -10.68
C GLY A 109 -12.75 5.19 -11.20
N TRP A 110 -11.67 5.98 -11.02
CA TRP A 110 -11.56 7.33 -11.58
C TRP A 110 -11.50 7.31 -13.12
N VAL A 111 -10.76 6.37 -13.71
CA VAL A 111 -10.64 6.26 -15.17
C VAL A 111 -11.89 5.63 -15.80
N ALA A 112 -12.47 4.62 -15.16
CA ALA A 112 -13.62 3.88 -15.66
C ALA A 112 -14.99 4.50 -15.30
N HIS A 113 -15.02 5.63 -14.58
CA HIS A 113 -16.24 6.35 -14.15
C HIS A 113 -17.24 5.45 -13.40
N ARG A 114 -16.73 4.57 -12.52
CA ARG A 114 -17.54 3.66 -11.70
C ARG A 114 -17.60 4.12 -10.24
N PRO A 115 -18.60 4.94 -9.84
CA PRO A 115 -18.65 5.52 -8.50
C PRO A 115 -18.83 4.49 -7.38
N ALA A 116 -19.41 3.32 -7.68
CA ALA A 116 -19.57 2.23 -6.70
C ALA A 116 -18.20 1.70 -6.21
N ASN A 117 -17.21 1.59 -7.10
CA ASN A 117 -15.87 1.10 -6.77
C ASN A 117 -15.09 2.07 -5.89
N LEU A 118 -15.37 3.37 -5.99
CA LEU A 118 -14.73 4.39 -5.16
C LEU A 118 -15.11 4.21 -3.69
N ARG A 119 -16.40 3.99 -3.40
CA ARG A 119 -16.88 3.85 -2.02
C ARG A 119 -16.34 2.59 -1.34
N VAL A 120 -16.28 1.48 -2.06
CA VAL A 120 -15.68 0.23 -1.53
C VAL A 120 -14.18 0.40 -1.37
N GLY A 121 -13.49 0.98 -2.36
CA GLY A 121 -12.05 1.22 -2.31
C GLY A 121 -11.62 2.12 -1.16
N THR A 122 -12.36 3.21 -0.89
CA THR A 122 -12.08 4.10 0.24
C THR A 122 -12.28 3.40 1.59
N ARG A 123 -13.27 2.50 1.72
CA ARG A 123 -13.45 1.71 2.94
C ARG A 123 -12.30 0.74 3.17
N LEU A 124 -11.85 0.04 2.13
CA LEU A 124 -10.71 -0.88 2.23
C LEU A 124 -9.41 -0.15 2.54
N LEU A 125 -9.16 0.97 1.88
CA LEU A 125 -8.01 1.83 2.15
C LEU A 125 -8.04 2.35 3.59
N GLY A 126 -9.18 2.89 4.03
CA GLY A 126 -9.36 3.41 5.38
C GLY A 126 -9.18 2.32 6.45
N ALA A 127 -9.80 1.15 6.26
CA ALA A 127 -9.66 0.02 7.18
C ALA A 127 -8.21 -0.46 7.28
N GLY A 128 -7.53 -0.63 6.14
CA GLY A 128 -6.13 -1.06 6.10
C GLY A 128 -5.18 -0.04 6.73
N LEU A 129 -5.41 1.27 6.51
CA LEU A 129 -4.64 2.33 7.16
C LEU A 129 -4.87 2.35 8.68
N VAL A 130 -6.11 2.18 9.14
CA VAL A 130 -6.39 2.09 10.59
C VAL A 130 -5.66 0.92 11.21
N ILE A 131 -5.70 -0.27 10.58
CA ILE A 131 -4.97 -1.46 11.06
C ILE A 131 -3.47 -1.19 11.07
N PHE A 132 -2.93 -0.58 10.01
CA PHE A 132 -1.52 -0.23 9.91
C PHE A 132 -1.08 0.71 11.03
N PHE A 133 -1.81 1.80 11.27
CA PHE A 133 -1.45 2.78 12.31
C PHE A 133 -1.62 2.22 13.72
N LEU A 134 -2.68 1.45 13.99
CA LEU A 134 -2.86 0.78 15.28
C LEU A 134 -1.75 -0.23 15.53
N GLY A 135 -1.41 -1.03 14.50
CA GLY A 135 -0.31 -1.98 14.56
C GLY A 135 1.03 -1.27 14.78
N ALA A 136 1.35 -0.25 13.99
CA ALA A 136 2.59 0.52 14.11
C ALA A 136 2.73 1.12 15.52
N LEU A 137 1.67 1.77 16.02
CA LEU A 137 1.70 2.39 17.35
C LEU A 137 1.86 1.34 18.47
N PHE A 138 1.23 0.17 18.32
CA PHE A 138 1.35 -0.92 19.28
C PHE A 138 2.75 -1.56 19.25
N PHE A 139 3.21 -1.99 18.08
CA PHE A 139 4.46 -2.71 17.92
C PHE A 139 5.69 -1.81 18.15
N GLU A 140 5.70 -0.58 17.62
CA GLU A 140 6.79 0.37 17.85
C GLU A 140 6.72 1.00 19.24
N GLY A 141 5.54 1.46 19.67
CA GLY A 141 5.41 2.21 20.92
C GLY A 141 5.38 1.34 22.17
N VAL A 142 4.69 0.18 22.12
CA VAL A 142 4.46 -0.68 23.29
C VAL A 142 5.51 -1.79 23.37
N ILE A 143 5.75 -2.48 22.26
CA ILE A 143 6.70 -3.61 22.21
C ILE A 143 8.13 -3.11 21.98
N GLY A 144 8.33 -2.01 21.26
CA GLY A 144 9.64 -1.42 21.02
C GLY A 144 10.51 -2.22 20.06
N ILE A 145 9.89 -2.94 19.10
CA ILE A 145 10.61 -3.84 18.18
C ILE A 145 11.62 -3.11 17.29
N GLY A 146 11.40 -1.83 16.95
CA GLY A 146 12.28 -1.05 16.07
C GLY A 146 13.49 -0.38 16.74
N GLY A 147 13.79 -0.69 18.00
CA GLY A 147 14.89 -0.04 18.73
C GLY A 147 14.64 1.43 19.12
N TYR A 148 13.50 2.00 18.74
CA TYR A 148 12.99 3.26 19.27
C TYR A 148 12.42 3.01 20.66
N HIS A 149 13.29 3.04 21.68
CA HIS A 149 12.83 2.98 23.06
C HIS A 149 12.10 4.28 23.41
N LEU A 150 10.77 4.26 23.37
CA LEU A 150 9.99 5.15 24.23
C LEU A 150 10.37 4.82 25.67
N ASP A 151 10.57 5.82 26.53
CA ASP A 151 10.76 5.59 27.98
C ASP A 151 9.69 4.59 28.46
N ARG A 152 10.07 3.58 29.28
CA ARG A 152 9.14 2.48 29.69
C ARG A 152 7.75 2.99 30.10
N ALA A 153 7.69 4.14 30.76
CA ALA A 153 6.45 4.79 31.14
C ALA A 153 5.58 5.21 29.93
N ALA A 154 6.19 5.81 28.91
CA ALA A 154 5.51 6.23 27.69
C ALA A 154 4.97 5.03 26.90
N GLY A 155 5.72 3.92 26.81
CA GLY A 155 5.25 2.71 26.13
C GLY A 155 4.03 2.07 26.80
N VAL A 156 4.03 2.01 28.13
CA VAL A 156 2.87 1.52 28.91
C VAL A 156 1.67 2.46 28.75
N VAL A 157 1.89 3.77 28.78
CA VAL A 157 0.81 4.77 28.61
C VAL A 157 0.20 4.67 27.22
N VAL A 158 1.01 4.60 26.16
CA VAL A 158 0.55 4.45 24.78
C VAL A 158 -0.22 3.15 24.61
N GLY A 159 0.29 2.04 25.14
CA GLY A 159 -0.38 0.74 25.09
C GLY A 159 -1.73 0.74 25.81
N ALA A 160 -1.79 1.32 27.01
CA ALA A 160 -3.03 1.49 27.75
C ALA A 160 -4.03 2.36 26.98
N LEU A 161 -3.56 3.45 26.34
CA LEU A 161 -4.40 4.36 25.57
C LEU A 161 -5.01 3.66 24.35
N ILE A 162 -4.24 2.84 23.63
CA ILE A 162 -4.74 2.03 22.51
C ILE A 162 -5.81 1.04 22.99
N ILE A 163 -5.56 0.34 24.10
CA ILE A 163 -6.53 -0.61 24.67
C ILE A 163 -7.82 0.10 25.06
N VAL A 164 -7.71 1.24 25.73
CA VAL A 164 -8.87 2.04 26.15
C VAL A 164 -9.66 2.52 24.94
N VAL A 165 -8.99 3.09 23.92
CA VAL A 165 -9.64 3.55 22.68
C VAL A 165 -10.29 2.38 21.94
N GLY A 166 -9.59 1.25 21.81
CA GLY A 166 -10.13 0.04 21.18
C GLY A 166 -11.37 -0.49 21.90
N ALA A 167 -11.34 -0.55 23.24
CA ALA A 167 -12.48 -0.95 24.06
C ALA A 167 -13.64 0.05 23.93
N LEU A 168 -13.37 1.35 23.93
CA LEU A 168 -14.37 2.40 23.74
C LEU A 168 -15.06 2.28 22.37
N LEU A 169 -14.30 2.11 21.30
CA LEU A 169 -14.84 1.92 19.95
C LEU A 169 -15.68 0.65 19.85
N LEU A 170 -15.27 -0.44 20.49
CA LEU A 170 -16.03 -1.69 20.55
C LEU A 170 -17.38 -1.48 21.27
N ILE A 171 -17.36 -0.82 22.43
CA ILE A 171 -18.55 -0.51 23.23
C ILE A 171 -19.49 0.42 22.45
N LEU A 172 -18.96 1.46 21.81
CA LEU A 172 -19.73 2.41 21.01
C LEU A 172 -20.38 1.75 19.78
N ASN A 173 -19.70 0.80 19.14
CA ASN A 173 -20.25 0.06 18.02
C ASN A 173 -21.37 -0.90 18.48
N LEU A 174 -21.15 -1.66 19.56
CA LEU A 174 -22.14 -2.56 20.14
C LEU A 174 -23.39 -1.83 20.66
N THR A 175 -23.23 -0.59 21.13
CA THR A 175 -24.36 0.25 21.59
C THR A 175 -25.07 0.96 20.45
N SER A 176 -24.39 1.28 19.33
CA SER A 176 -25.00 1.89 18.15
C SER A 176 -25.81 0.90 17.30
N GLY A 177 -25.46 -0.38 17.29
CA GLY A 177 -26.24 -1.44 16.63
C GLY A 177 -27.65 -1.69 17.20
N ARG A 178 -28.01 -1.02 18.31
CA ARG A 178 -29.32 -1.13 18.97
C ARG A 178 -30.33 -0.06 18.55
N ARG A 179 -30.02 0.81 17.57
CA ARG A 179 -30.84 1.96 17.17
C ARG A 179 -31.50 1.90 15.78
N ASP A 180 -31.58 0.73 15.14
CA ASP A 180 -32.47 0.56 13.98
C ASP A 180 -33.62 -0.43 14.28
N PRO A 181 -34.75 0.09 14.79
CA PRO A 181 -36.06 -0.44 14.48
C PRO A 181 -36.79 0.56 13.58
N ARG A 182 -36.85 0.28 12.27
CA ARG A 182 -38.01 0.50 11.37
C ARG A 182 -37.66 0.21 9.92
#